data_AF-A0A1F9ZT16-F1
#
_entry.id   AF-A0A1F9ZT16-F1
#
_cell.length_a   1.000
_cell.length_b   1.000
_cell.length_c   1.000
_cell.angle_alpha   90.00
_cell.angle_beta   90.00
_cell.angle_gamma   90.00
#
_symmetry.space_group_name_H-M   'P 1'
#
loop_
_entity.id
_entity.type
_entity.pdbx_description
1 polymer ?
#
loop_
_entity_poly.entity_id
_entity_poly.type
_entity_poly.pdbx_seq_one_letter_code
_entity_poly.pdbx_strand_id
1 'polypeptide(L)'
;MLSAALAIAGAAIIAAAGWTGIGYAVGLAMCVAAFAAGAYALSLSTELFSIHRQTALGTCYMLGSGLAMAGATLAMMGNAAMAMTAMVTWAGAGAGLCILMGMMIG
;
A
#
# COMPACT_ATOMS: atom_id res chain seq x y z
N MET A 1 -5.77 4.75 -3.42
CA MET A 1 -4.66 5.60 -3.90
C MET A 1 -3.79 6.11 -2.76
N LEU A 2 -4.38 6.65 -1.68
CA LEU A 2 -3.63 7.19 -0.55
C LEU A 2 -2.70 6.15 0.12
N SER A 3 -3.15 4.91 0.34
CA SER A 3 -2.33 3.85 0.94
C SER A 3 -1.10 3.49 0.08
N ALA A 4 -1.26 3.40 -1.23
CA ALA A 4 -0.17 3.14 -2.17
C ALA A 4 0.85 4.28 -2.18
N ALA A 5 0.39 5.53 -2.20
CA ALA A 5 1.27 6.69 -2.15
C ALA A 5 2.07 6.76 -0.84
N LEU A 6 1.42 6.47 0.30
CA LEU A 6 2.07 6.42 1.60
C LEU A 6 3.08 5.27 1.73
N ALA A 7 2.78 4.10 1.16
CA ALA A 7 3.69 2.96 1.15
C ALA A 7 4.95 3.24 0.31
N ILE A 8 4.77 3.85 -0.87
CA ILE A 8 5.88 4.24 -1.75
C ILE A 8 6.72 5.34 -1.11
N ALA A 9 6.09 6.37 -0.55
CA ALA A 9 6.77 7.47 0.12
C ALA A 9 7.54 7.00 1.36
N GLY A 10 6.91 6.18 2.21
CA GLY A 10 7.55 5.61 3.39
C GLY A 10 8.76 4.74 3.04
N ALA A 11 8.64 3.89 2.01
CA ALA A 11 9.75 3.07 1.53
C ALA A 11 10.90 3.89 0.93
N ALA A 12 10.61 4.96 0.18
CA ALA A 12 11.62 5.85 -0.37
C ALA A 12 12.39 6.61 0.73
N ILE A 13 11.69 7.04 1.79
CA ILE A 13 12.31 7.72 2.94
C ILE A 13 13.18 6.72 3.73
N ILE A 14 12.70 5.50 3.98
CA ILE A 14 13.48 4.43 4.64
C ILE A 14 14.75 4.12 3.82
N ALA A 15 14.64 4.06 2.50
CA ALA A 15 15.76 3.82 1.59
C ALA A 15 16.83 4.91 1.66
N ALA A 16 16.41 6.18 1.75
CA ALA A 16 17.30 7.33 1.73
C ALA A 16 17.94 7.65 3.08
N ALA A 17 17.24 7.40 4.19
CA ALA A 17 17.66 7.82 5.53
C ALA A 17 18.62 6.85 6.23
N GLY A 18 18.71 5.59 5.76
CA GLY A 18 19.42 4.53 6.48
C GLY A 18 18.75 4.17 7.81
N TRP A 19 19.22 3.11 8.48
CA TRP A 19 18.53 2.50 9.62
C TRP A 19 18.54 3.34 10.92
N THR A 20 19.45 4.31 11.04
CA THR A 20 19.69 5.08 12.27
C THR A 20 19.24 6.54 12.19
N GLY A 21 18.72 6.99 11.04
CA GLY A 21 18.26 8.36 10.84
C GLY A 21 16.83 8.59 11.31
N ILE A 22 16.50 9.83 11.71
CA ILE A 22 15.11 10.26 12.00
C ILE A 22 14.17 9.95 10.82
N GLY A 23 14.69 9.98 9.59
CA GLY A 23 13.95 9.59 8.39
C GLY A 23 13.46 8.13 8.42
N TYR A 24 14.19 7.20 9.06
CA TYR A 24 13.71 5.83 9.23
C TYR A 24 12.42 5.76 10.05
N ALA A 25 12.36 6.52 11.16
CA ALA A 25 11.17 6.58 12.01
C ALA A 25 9.98 7.23 11.28
N VAL A 26 10.22 8.31 10.52
CA VAL A 26 9.19 8.97 9.70
C VAL A 26 8.68 8.04 8.60
N GLY A 27 9.58 7.34 7.90
CA GLY A 27 9.21 6.38 6.88
C GLY A 27 8.45 5.19 7.44
N LEU A 28 8.83 4.68 8.61
CA LEU A 28 8.08 3.66 9.35
C LEU A 28 6.66 4.13 9.70
N ALA A 29 6.52 5.35 10.24
CA ALA A 29 5.21 5.93 10.56
C ALA A 29 4.33 6.05 9.31
N MET A 30 4.91 6.42 8.16
CA MET A 30 4.20 6.46 6.88
C MET A 30 3.78 5.06 6.39
N CYS A 31 4.63 4.05 6.53
CA CYS A 31 4.27 2.67 6.20
C CYS A 31 3.16 2.13 7.11
N VAL A 32 3.15 2.50 8.40
CA VAL A 32 2.06 2.13 9.34
C VAL A 32 0.75 2.82 8.95
N ALA A 33 0.81 4.10 8.59
CA ALA A 33 -0.35 4.83 8.07
C ALA A 33 -0.88 4.22 6.76
N ALA A 34 0.02 3.76 5.87
CA ALA A 34 -0.36 3.03 4.67
C ALA A 34 -1.09 1.72 4.98
N PHE A 35 -0.65 1.00 6.02
CA PHE A 35 -1.29 -0.24 6.48
C PHE A 35 -2.70 0.03 7.03
N ALA A 36 -2.87 1.06 7.85
CA ALA A 36 -4.18 1.47 8.38
C ALA A 36 -5.14 1.90 7.24
N ALA A 37 -4.64 2.68 6.26
CA ALA A 37 -5.41 3.07 5.09
C ALA A 37 -5.77 1.87 4.20
N GLY A 38 -4.89 0.87 4.10
CA GLY A 38 -5.18 -0.41 3.45
C GLY A 38 -6.28 -1.20 4.17
N ALA A 39 -6.24 -1.26 5.50
CA ALA A 39 -7.24 -1.99 6.29
C ALA A 39 -8.64 -1.38 6.12
N TYR A 40 -8.72 -0.04 6.12
CA TYR A 40 -9.95 0.68 5.85
C TYR A 40 -10.50 0.39 4.43
N ALA A 41 -9.62 0.37 3.42
CA ALA A 41 -10.02 0.02 2.06
C ALA A 41 -10.52 -1.44 1.94
N LEU A 42 -10.00 -2.35 2.77
CA LEU A 42 -10.44 -3.72 2.83
C LEU A 42 -11.85 -3.83 3.46
N SER A 43 -12.13 -3.07 4.53
CA SER A 43 -13.49 -2.94 5.06
C SER A 43 -14.47 -2.42 4.00
N LEU A 44 -14.09 -1.40 3.24
CA LEU A 44 -14.91 -0.87 2.15
C LEU A 44 -15.16 -1.92 1.04
N SER A 45 -14.16 -2.75 0.74
CA SER A 45 -14.31 -3.84 -0.23
C SER A 45 -15.34 -4.88 0.22
N THR A 46 -15.42 -5.17 1.52
CA THR A 46 -16.41 -6.11 2.06
C THR A 46 -17.84 -5.56 1.99
N GLU A 47 -18.01 -4.24 2.14
CA GLU A 47 -19.30 -3.57 1.94
C GLU A 47 -19.73 -3.61 0.46
N LEU A 48 -18.81 -3.34 -0.46
CA LEU A 48 -19.07 -3.42 -1.91
C LEU A 48 -19.50 -4.83 -2.36
N PHE A 49 -18.92 -5.87 -1.76
CA PHE A 49 -19.30 -7.26 -1.99
C PHE A 49 -20.68 -7.61 -1.41
N SER A 50 -20.91 -7.27 -0.16
CA SER A 50 -22.09 -7.74 0.59
C SER A 50 -23.34 -6.92 0.33
N ILE A 51 -23.21 -5.60 0.21
CA ILE A 51 -24.34 -4.66 0.10
C ILE A 51 -24.62 -4.36 -1.37
N HIS A 52 -23.59 -3.98 -2.12
CA HIS A 52 -23.76 -3.49 -3.50
C HIS A 52 -23.64 -4.58 -4.56
N ARG A 53 -23.25 -5.82 -4.18
CA ARG A 53 -22.97 -6.95 -5.09
C ARG A 53 -22.01 -6.59 -6.23
N GLN A 54 -21.20 -5.56 -6.06
CA GLN A 54 -20.22 -5.11 -7.04
C GLN A 54 -18.92 -5.91 -6.85
N THR A 55 -18.97 -7.19 -7.22
CA THR A 55 -17.89 -8.14 -7.00
C THR A 55 -16.59 -7.72 -7.68
N ALA A 56 -16.66 -7.17 -8.88
CA ALA A 56 -15.49 -6.69 -9.63
C ALA A 56 -14.81 -5.47 -8.97
N LEU A 57 -15.58 -4.57 -8.36
CA LEU A 57 -15.02 -3.43 -7.62
C LEU A 57 -14.45 -3.88 -6.28
N GLY A 58 -15.17 -4.74 -5.57
CA GLY A 58 -14.72 -5.33 -4.33
C GLY A 58 -13.38 -6.06 -4.49
N THR A 59 -13.21 -6.89 -5.53
CA THR A 59 -11.92 -7.57 -5.78
C THR A 59 -10.78 -6.60 -6.07
N CYS A 60 -11.01 -5.56 -6.86
CA CYS A 60 -10.01 -4.52 -7.16
C CYS A 60 -9.53 -3.80 -5.89
N TYR A 61 -10.43 -3.42 -4.99
CA TYR A 61 -10.06 -2.80 -3.71
C TYR A 61 -9.40 -3.78 -2.75
N MET A 62 -9.82 -5.05 -2.74
CA MET A 62 -9.25 -6.09 -1.89
C MET A 62 -7.82 -6.46 -2.32
N LEU A 63 -7.58 -6.63 -3.63
CA LEU A 63 -6.25 -6.87 -4.18
C LEU A 63 -5.33 -5.67 -3.98
N GLY A 64 -5.84 -4.45 -4.24
CA GLY A 64 -5.06 -3.23 -4.06
C GLY A 64 -4.67 -2.96 -2.61
N SER A 65 -5.56 -3.24 -1.66
CA SER A 65 -5.26 -3.12 -0.22
C SER A 65 -4.26 -4.19 0.25
N GLY A 66 -4.40 -5.43 -0.21
CA GLY A 66 -3.43 -6.51 0.09
C GLY A 66 -2.03 -6.22 -0.43
N LEU A 67 -1.91 -5.72 -1.67
CA LEU A 67 -0.63 -5.31 -2.26
C LEU A 67 0.01 -4.14 -1.51
N ALA A 68 -0.79 -3.14 -1.11
CA ALA A 68 -0.30 -2.00 -0.32
C ALA A 68 0.18 -2.43 1.08
N MET A 69 -0.55 -3.33 1.74
CA MET A 69 -0.14 -3.90 3.04
C MET A 69 1.14 -4.72 2.94
N ALA A 70 1.25 -5.57 1.91
CA ALA A 70 2.45 -6.37 1.66
C ALA A 70 3.66 -5.48 1.35
N GLY A 71 3.48 -4.43 0.53
CA GLY A 71 4.52 -3.43 0.27
C GLY A 71 4.93 -2.68 1.54
N ALA A 72 3.97 -2.30 2.39
CA ALA A 72 4.26 -1.63 3.65
C ALA A 72 5.03 -2.54 4.62
N THR A 73 4.67 -3.82 4.77
CA THR A 73 5.40 -4.75 5.65
C THR A 73 6.80 -5.08 5.13
N LEU A 74 6.96 -5.23 3.81
CA LEU A 74 8.27 -5.37 3.16
C LEU A 74 9.17 -4.15 3.43
N ALA A 75 8.61 -2.94 3.39
CA ALA A 75 9.34 -1.72 3.75
C ALA A 75 9.76 -1.69 5.23
N MET A 76 8.93 -2.23 6.13
CA MET A 76 9.23 -2.31 7.57
C MET A 76 10.26 -3.40 7.93
N MET A 77 10.37 -4.48 7.15
CA MET A 77 11.29 -5.60 7.43
C MET A 77 12.76 -5.29 7.12
N GLY A 78 13.05 -4.15 6.47
CA GLY A 78 14.39 -3.59 6.46
C GLY A 78 15.39 -4.32 5.55
N ASN A 79 15.68 -3.69 4.41
CA ASN A 79 17.05 -3.28 4.13
C ASN A 79 17.02 -2.16 3.09
N ALA A 80 17.95 -1.21 3.19
CA ALA A 80 18.22 -0.21 2.16
C ALA A 80 18.84 -0.82 0.87
N ALA A 81 18.56 -2.09 0.60
CA ALA A 81 18.92 -2.74 -0.64
C ALA A 81 17.89 -2.34 -1.70
N MET A 82 18.35 -1.75 -2.81
CA MET A 82 17.52 -1.27 -3.92
C MET A 82 16.48 -2.29 -4.43
N ALA A 83 16.72 -3.59 -4.22
CA ALA A 83 15.79 -4.64 -4.61
C ALA A 83 14.49 -4.65 -3.77
N MET A 84 14.55 -4.39 -2.46
CA MET A 84 13.35 -4.35 -1.61
C MET A 84 12.53 -3.09 -1.86
N THR A 85 13.18 -1.95 -2.07
CA THR A 85 12.49 -0.69 -2.41
C THR A 85 11.86 -0.74 -3.80
N ALA A 86 12.48 -1.45 -4.74
CA ALA A 86 11.87 -1.79 -6.03
C ALA A 86 10.62 -2.67 -5.83
N MET A 87 10.69 -3.73 -5.02
CA MET A 87 9.52 -4.58 -4.75
C MET A 87 8.36 -3.81 -4.12
N VAL A 88 8.65 -2.87 -3.20
CA VAL A 88 7.61 -2.03 -2.58
C VAL A 88 7.03 -1.00 -3.55
N THR A 89 7.85 -0.43 -4.44
CA THR A 89 7.34 0.46 -5.50
C THR A 89 6.49 -0.28 -6.51
N TRP A 90 6.86 -1.50 -6.91
CA TRP A 90 6.01 -2.34 -7.77
C TRP A 90 4.71 -2.77 -7.08
N ALA A 91 4.76 -3.14 -5.79
CA ALA A 91 3.57 -3.47 -5.00
C ALA A 91 2.65 -2.25 -4.84
N GLY A 92 3.21 -1.06 -4.58
CA GLY A 92 2.47 0.19 -4.51
C GLY A 92 1.87 0.61 -5.86
N ALA A 93 2.62 0.46 -6.95
CA ALA A 93 2.13 0.74 -8.31
C ALA A 93 1.01 -0.23 -8.72
N GLY A 94 1.16 -1.52 -8.39
CA GLY A 94 0.11 -2.53 -8.56
C GLY A 94 -1.15 -2.21 -7.76
N ALA A 95 -1.00 -1.80 -6.50
CA ALA A 95 -2.12 -1.32 -5.68
C ALA A 95 -2.81 -0.09 -6.29
N GLY A 96 -2.04 0.86 -6.83
CA GLY A 96 -2.56 2.03 -7.54
C GLY A 96 -3.35 1.66 -8.80
N LEU A 97 -2.82 0.75 -9.62
CA LEU A 97 -3.46 0.23 -10.83
C LEU A 97 -4.76 -0.51 -10.52
N CYS A 98 -4.77 -1.38 -9.50
CA CYS A 98 -6.00 -2.07 -9.09
C CYS A 98 -7.09 -1.09 -8.67
N ILE A 99 -6.73 -0.01 -7.96
CA ILE A 99 -7.70 1.02 -7.54
C ILE A 99 -8.17 1.87 -8.74
N LEU A 100 -7.27 2.21 -9.68
CA LEU A 100 -7.65 2.89 -10.94
C LEU A 100 -8.59 2.03 -11.78
N MET A 101 -8.33 0.74 -11.91
CA MET A 101 -9.22 -0.19 -12.60
C MET A 101 -10.58 -0.26 -11.90
N GLY A 102 -10.60 -0.29 -10.56
CA GLY A 102 -11.84 -0.15 -9.79
C GLY A 102 -12.60 1.13 -10.16
N MET A 103 -11.93 2.28 -10.26
CA MET A 103 -12.60 3.53 -10.64
C MET A 103 -13.13 3.56 -12.08
N MET A 104 -12.61 2.72 -12.99
CA MET A 104 -13.09 2.65 -14.38
C MET A 104 -14.24 1.65 -14.58
N ILE A 105 -14.42 0.72 -13.63
CA ILE A 105 -15.46 -0.33 -13.70
C ILE A 105 -16.76 0.11 -12.99
N GLY A 106 -16.68 1.12 -12.13
CA GLY A 106 -17.78 1.60 -11.29
C GLY A 106 -18.57 2.78 -11.86
#